data_AF-A0A167JPD7-F1
#
_entry.id   AF-A0A167JPD7-F1
#
_cell.length_a   1.000
_cell.length_b   1.000
_cell.length_c   1.000
_cell.angle_alpha   90.00
_cell.angle_beta   90.00
_cell.angle_gamma   90.00
#
_symmetry.space_group_name_H-M   'P 1'
#
loop_
_entity.id
_entity.type
_entity.pdbx_description
1 polymer ?
#
loop_
_entity_poly.entity_id
_entity_poly.type
_entity_poly.pdbx_seq_one_letter_code
_entity_poly.pdbx_strand_id
1 'polypeptide(L)'
;MVNAAIPLRPLHLRILFPYILTLSKTDPRRINAPPDITGSKEIDLELYTYIALLVRDFINPWYRLVTNDEDLSTEIVNILTHVIQELQKRCRDVVDWSELILISAPNLLTLHYRDYRQVKERLYTGHAGGAHSIEDLFHGMQPHFALQSNAAHEAEYLRVLTDHILERVLKPSDYGSDGVRHLVREIIAHMVLASIVESLSDPYTIHLIICKLLVGFDPLVDALEATGMFSDPYEDQQKHSGPPSPVLTHLQSALKEAQMTDLAKGTKESTVPVSVPDRIAETDDLARQLQRLQEKRRLQGDESVEAELEEEGIEGTPQKRRHFSFGYITLQVVLAPFRAFWVYIMAALTHSQERYHQLTQHKQRTRRIRLVEPVMQFLRVAFLVEHRVVLEWMWQMVSMFIWPLLRMFGVGVLVDKFLEQTILHFLSEDHLVFYLQLGRDLLWSNGIFIQRAEPTTPLEEEQMRIRAERLLLVSLPASVRMTLFDTNDLKKLENHMHEVLEPLQNKYINKHLMYLLVDLVASRLIPELLEKNHTSNL
;
A
#
# COMPACT_ATOMS: atom_id res chain seq x y z
N MET A 1 13.20 38.68 22.59
CA MET A 1 13.81 38.29 21.29
C MET A 1 13.97 36.78 21.31
N VAL A 2 13.07 36.08 20.62
CA VAL A 2 13.09 34.62 20.49
C VAL A 2 14.28 34.27 19.59
N ASN A 3 15.26 33.53 20.11
CA ASN A 3 16.32 32.93 19.32
C ASN A 3 15.66 32.01 18.29
N ALA A 4 15.49 32.49 17.06
CA ALA A 4 15.17 31.64 15.93
C ALA A 4 16.36 30.70 15.76
N ALA A 5 16.20 29.44 16.19
CA ALA A 5 17.17 28.40 15.94
C ALA A 5 17.43 28.36 14.43
N ILE A 6 18.68 28.64 14.03
CA ILE A 6 19.11 28.46 12.65
C ILE A 6 18.78 27.01 12.28
N PRO A 7 18.03 26.74 11.19
CA PRO A 7 17.71 25.38 10.82
C PRO A 7 19.01 24.60 10.65
N LEU A 8 19.14 23.49 11.38
CA LEU A 8 20.29 22.61 11.29
C LEU A 8 20.46 22.20 9.83
N ARG A 9 21.67 22.36 9.30
CA ARG A 9 21.99 21.99 7.92
C ARG A 9 21.76 20.47 7.72
N PRO A 10 21.34 20.02 6.53
CA PRO A 10 21.08 18.61 6.25
C PRO A 10 22.26 17.71 6.63
N LEU A 11 21.97 16.54 7.20
CA LEU A 11 22.98 15.61 7.71
C LEU A 11 23.98 15.21 6.63
N HIS A 12 23.48 14.84 5.45
CA HIS A 12 24.33 14.37 4.36
C HIS A 12 25.33 15.44 3.86
N LEU A 13 24.94 16.73 3.82
CA LEU A 13 25.87 17.80 3.46
C LEU A 13 26.96 18.01 4.51
N ARG A 14 26.67 17.75 5.79
CA ARG A 14 27.64 17.91 6.87
C ARG A 14 28.65 16.77 6.91
N ILE A 15 28.23 15.56 6.58
CA ILE A 15 29.07 14.36 6.68
C ILE A 15 29.77 14.08 5.36
N LEU A 16 29.04 14.08 4.23
CA LEU A 16 29.57 13.63 2.94
C LEU A 16 30.18 14.78 2.14
N PHE A 17 29.63 15.98 2.25
CA PHE A 17 30.02 17.12 1.41
C PHE A 17 30.33 18.41 2.20
N PRO A 18 31.19 18.35 3.24
CA PRO A 18 31.46 19.51 4.10
C PRO A 18 32.03 20.71 3.33
N TYR A 19 32.73 20.47 2.21
CA TYR A 19 33.26 21.54 1.36
C TYR A 19 32.15 22.38 0.72
N ILE A 20 30.99 21.80 0.36
CA ILE A 20 29.87 22.56 -0.23
C ILE A 20 29.38 23.63 0.74
N LEU A 21 29.44 23.32 2.04
CA LEU A 21 28.98 24.19 3.11
C LEU A 21 29.89 25.42 3.34
N THR A 22 31.13 25.38 2.85
CA THR A 22 32.10 26.48 2.92
C THR A 22 32.12 27.35 1.67
N LEU A 23 31.52 26.90 0.56
CA LEU A 23 31.49 27.63 -0.70
C LEU A 23 30.41 28.73 -0.72
N SER A 24 30.71 29.81 -1.45
CA SER A 24 29.73 30.88 -1.73
C SER A 24 28.48 30.32 -2.43
N LYS A 25 27.33 30.98 -2.24
CA LYS A 25 26.08 30.61 -2.94
C LYS A 25 26.19 30.73 -4.46
N THR A 26 27.11 31.54 -4.96
CA THR A 26 27.34 31.79 -6.40
C THR A 26 28.44 30.92 -6.99
N ASP A 27 29.05 30.02 -6.20
CA ASP A 27 30.14 29.17 -6.68
C ASP A 27 29.61 28.09 -7.64
N PRO A 28 30.16 27.95 -8.87
CA PRO A 28 29.70 26.95 -9.83
C PRO A 28 29.78 25.52 -9.30
N ARG A 29 30.71 25.22 -8.39
CA ARG A 29 30.85 23.89 -7.77
C ARG A 29 29.69 23.54 -6.83
N ARG A 30 28.87 24.52 -6.44
CA ARG A 30 27.68 24.34 -5.61
C ARG A 30 26.41 24.13 -6.43
N ILE A 31 26.41 24.52 -7.71
CA ILE A 31 25.20 24.57 -8.54
C ILE A 31 24.69 23.16 -8.88
N ASN A 32 25.60 22.20 -9.05
CA ASN A 32 25.29 20.81 -9.43
C ASN A 32 25.77 19.80 -8.37
N ALA A 33 25.80 20.21 -7.09
CA ALA A 33 26.27 19.38 -6.01
C ALA A 33 25.19 19.21 -4.93
N PRO A 34 25.01 18.00 -4.37
CA PRO A 34 25.75 16.76 -4.68
C PRO A 34 25.36 16.17 -6.06
N PRO A 35 26.16 15.24 -6.61
CA PRO A 35 25.85 14.58 -7.88
C PRO A 35 24.47 13.90 -7.87
N ASP A 36 23.78 13.85 -9.02
CA ASP A 36 22.47 13.19 -9.08
C ASP A 36 22.63 11.66 -9.03
N ILE A 37 21.73 10.99 -8.29
CA ILE A 37 21.68 9.52 -8.19
C ILE A 37 20.57 8.99 -9.10
N THR A 38 19.34 9.46 -8.91
CA THR A 38 18.15 8.93 -9.57
C THR A 38 17.48 9.90 -10.54
N GLY A 39 17.87 11.19 -10.46
CA GLY A 39 17.25 12.30 -11.18
C GLY A 39 16.09 12.96 -10.43
N SER A 40 15.64 12.38 -9.31
CA SER A 40 14.71 12.99 -8.37
C SER A 40 15.48 13.59 -7.19
N LYS A 41 15.32 14.89 -6.96
CA LYS A 41 16.00 15.57 -5.84
C LYS A 41 15.52 15.08 -4.47
N GLU A 42 14.25 14.72 -4.37
CA GLU A 42 13.64 14.30 -3.10
C GLU A 42 14.12 12.90 -2.72
N ILE A 43 14.17 11.98 -3.69
CA ILE A 43 14.74 10.64 -3.51
C ILE A 43 16.24 10.73 -3.22
N ASP A 44 16.98 11.53 -4.01
CA ASP A 44 18.44 11.64 -3.85
C ASP A 44 18.82 12.19 -2.47
N LEU A 45 18.02 13.11 -1.91
CA LEU A 45 18.23 13.62 -0.55
C LEU A 45 18.13 12.51 0.51
N GLU A 46 17.15 11.62 0.39
CA GLU A 46 17.00 10.49 1.30
C GLU A 46 18.13 9.47 1.10
N LEU A 47 18.47 9.13 -0.15
CA LEU A 47 19.58 8.21 -0.45
C LEU A 47 20.92 8.72 0.08
N TYR A 48 21.22 10.01 -0.09
CA TYR A 48 22.40 10.62 0.51
C TYR A 48 22.37 10.61 2.04
N THR A 49 21.17 10.69 2.64
CA THR A 49 21.02 10.55 4.08
C THR A 49 21.36 9.12 4.53
N TYR A 50 20.94 8.08 3.79
CA TYR A 50 21.39 6.70 4.04
C TYR A 50 22.90 6.55 3.94
N ILE A 51 23.53 7.05 2.87
CA ILE A 51 25.00 6.99 2.71
C ILE A 51 25.69 7.69 3.89
N ALA A 52 25.17 8.86 4.31
CA ALA A 52 25.71 9.61 5.43
C ALA A 52 25.62 8.85 6.74
N LEU A 53 24.49 8.18 7.00
CA LEU A 53 24.29 7.34 8.18
C LEU A 53 25.22 6.13 8.17
N LEU A 54 25.39 5.46 7.01
CA LEU A 54 26.31 4.35 6.85
C LEU A 54 27.76 4.76 7.15
N VAL A 55 28.22 5.87 6.57
CA VAL A 55 29.57 6.39 6.83
C VAL A 55 29.74 6.80 8.30
N ARG A 56 28.74 7.49 8.87
CA ARG A 56 28.78 7.98 10.25
C ARG A 56 28.88 6.84 11.27
N ASP A 57 28.11 5.77 11.08
CA ASP A 57 27.94 4.73 12.09
C ASP A 57 28.88 3.56 11.89
N PHE A 58 29.30 3.29 10.65
CA PHE A 58 30.07 2.08 10.34
C PHE A 58 31.47 2.32 9.81
N ILE A 59 31.79 3.54 9.35
CA ILE A 59 33.14 3.85 8.84
C ILE A 59 33.89 4.75 9.83
N ASN A 60 33.31 5.92 10.12
CA ASN A 60 33.94 6.94 10.94
C ASN A 60 34.41 6.46 12.33
N PRO A 61 33.69 5.58 13.07
CA PRO A 61 34.08 5.22 14.42
C PRO A 61 35.42 4.48 14.52
N TRP A 62 35.79 3.69 13.51
CA TRP A 62 37.08 2.99 13.48
C TRP A 62 38.09 3.71 12.60
N TYR A 63 37.68 4.28 11.48
CA TYR A 63 38.62 4.87 10.52
C TYR A 63 39.34 6.11 11.10
N ARG A 64 38.61 6.93 11.87
CA ARG A 64 39.18 8.09 12.57
C ARG A 64 40.15 7.73 13.71
N LEU A 65 40.14 6.49 14.18
CA LEU A 65 41.13 6.00 15.14
C LEU A 65 42.46 5.67 14.45
N VAL A 66 42.42 5.39 13.14
CA VAL A 66 43.59 5.02 12.34
C VAL A 66 44.22 6.24 11.67
N THR A 67 43.40 7.10 11.05
CA THR A 67 43.88 8.30 10.33
C THR A 67 42.84 9.42 10.33
N ASN A 68 43.29 10.66 10.08
CA ASN A 68 42.42 11.84 9.88
C ASN A 68 42.18 12.13 8.40
N ASP A 69 42.71 11.30 7.51
CA ASP A 69 42.52 11.43 6.07
C ASP A 69 41.07 11.10 5.68
N GLU A 70 40.47 11.86 4.78
CA GLU A 70 39.09 11.69 4.30
C GLU A 70 39.04 10.99 2.92
N ASP A 71 40.18 10.59 2.36
CA ASP A 71 40.27 9.95 1.04
C ASP A 71 39.45 8.65 0.98
N LEU A 72 39.58 7.75 1.98
CA LEU A 72 38.78 6.52 2.03
C LEU A 72 37.28 6.81 2.16
N SER A 73 36.90 7.75 3.03
CA SER A 73 35.50 8.13 3.22
C SER A 73 34.89 8.62 1.91
N THR A 74 35.64 9.44 1.17
CA THR A 74 35.23 9.97 -0.14
C THR A 74 35.08 8.85 -1.16
N GLU A 75 36.02 7.91 -1.20
CA GLU A 75 35.97 6.80 -2.14
C GLU A 75 34.81 5.83 -1.84
N ILE A 76 34.55 5.53 -0.57
CA ILE A 76 33.37 4.73 -0.16
C ILE A 76 32.08 5.42 -0.60
N VAL A 77 31.96 6.74 -0.45
CA VAL A 77 30.79 7.50 -0.91
C VAL A 77 30.63 7.39 -2.42
N ASN A 78 31.71 7.50 -3.19
CA ASN A 78 31.67 7.34 -4.65
C ASN A 78 31.23 5.93 -5.05
N ILE A 79 31.75 4.90 -4.38
CA ILE A 79 31.40 3.50 -4.63
C ILE A 79 29.94 3.24 -4.27
N LEU A 80 29.48 3.65 -3.08
CA LEU A 80 28.08 3.47 -2.67
C LEU A 80 27.11 4.22 -3.60
N THR A 81 27.47 5.43 -4.02
CA THR A 81 26.70 6.20 -5.00
C THR A 81 26.59 5.44 -6.33
N HIS A 82 27.69 4.90 -6.82
CA HIS A 82 27.70 4.10 -8.05
C HIS A 82 26.85 2.83 -7.91
N VAL A 83 26.99 2.11 -6.79
CA VAL A 83 26.20 0.91 -6.49
C VAL A 83 24.70 1.24 -6.52
N ILE A 84 24.28 2.32 -5.87
CA ILE A 84 22.87 2.75 -5.85
C ILE A 84 22.39 3.14 -7.26
N GLN A 85 23.21 3.82 -8.05
CA GLN A 85 22.87 4.17 -9.44
C GLN A 85 22.65 2.92 -10.31
N GLU A 86 23.52 1.92 -10.22
CA GLU A 86 23.38 0.67 -10.97
C GLU A 86 22.18 -0.16 -10.50
N LEU A 87 21.93 -0.23 -9.18
CA LEU A 87 20.72 -0.85 -8.63
C LEU A 87 19.46 -0.13 -9.11
N GLN A 88 19.46 1.21 -9.13
CA GLN A 88 18.34 2.02 -9.61
C GLN A 88 18.05 1.76 -11.09
N LYS A 89 19.09 1.65 -11.94
CA LYS A 89 18.92 1.29 -13.36
C LYS A 89 18.29 -0.09 -13.50
N ARG A 90 18.78 -1.09 -12.76
CA ARG A 90 18.20 -2.45 -12.78
C ARG A 90 16.75 -2.48 -12.30
N CYS A 91 16.43 -1.77 -11.22
CA CYS A 91 15.05 -1.61 -10.73
C CYS A 91 14.11 -0.99 -11.79
N ARG A 92 14.62 -0.10 -12.65
CA ARG A 92 13.83 0.54 -13.71
C ARG A 92 13.66 -0.36 -14.94
N ASP A 93 14.77 -0.95 -15.40
CA ASP A 93 14.85 -1.55 -16.73
C ASP A 93 14.61 -3.06 -16.72
N VAL A 94 15.02 -3.74 -15.65
CA VAL A 94 15.01 -5.21 -15.54
C VAL A 94 13.79 -5.71 -14.75
N VAL A 95 13.48 -5.07 -13.62
CA VAL A 95 12.43 -5.55 -12.71
C VAL A 95 11.04 -5.30 -13.31
N ASP A 96 10.21 -6.35 -13.31
CA ASP A 96 8.77 -6.23 -13.54
C ASP A 96 8.06 -6.15 -12.17
N TRP A 97 7.81 -4.91 -11.73
CA TRP A 97 7.19 -4.64 -10.43
C TRP A 97 5.77 -5.16 -10.33
N SER A 98 5.02 -5.15 -11.44
CA SER A 98 3.67 -5.69 -11.49
C SER A 98 3.70 -7.19 -11.26
N GLU A 99 4.61 -7.92 -11.91
CA GLU A 99 4.76 -9.36 -11.68
C GLU A 99 5.29 -9.69 -10.27
N LEU A 100 6.25 -8.91 -9.77
CA LEU A 100 6.81 -9.10 -8.44
C LEU A 100 5.75 -8.92 -7.35
N ILE A 101 4.99 -7.82 -7.41
CA ILE A 101 4.03 -7.42 -6.35
C ILE A 101 2.67 -8.11 -6.50
N LEU A 102 2.15 -8.32 -7.72
CA LEU A 102 0.81 -8.91 -7.92
C LEU A 102 0.82 -10.44 -8.03
N ILE A 103 1.97 -11.04 -8.36
CA ILE A 103 2.03 -12.49 -8.60
C ILE A 103 2.97 -13.15 -7.62
N SER A 104 4.24 -12.75 -7.61
CA SER A 104 5.26 -13.50 -6.87
C SER A 104 5.12 -13.32 -5.35
N ALA A 105 4.98 -12.09 -4.87
CA ALA A 105 4.84 -11.81 -3.44
C ALA A 105 3.54 -12.40 -2.84
N PRO A 106 2.34 -12.27 -3.46
CA PRO A 106 1.12 -12.87 -2.93
C PRO A 106 1.16 -14.40 -2.93
N ASN A 107 1.78 -15.03 -3.93
CA ASN A 107 1.97 -16.48 -3.93
C ASN A 107 2.89 -16.93 -2.78
N LEU A 108 3.98 -16.20 -2.54
CA LEU A 108 4.87 -16.49 -1.41
C LEU A 108 4.16 -16.34 -0.07
N LEU A 109 3.39 -15.25 0.11
CA LEU A 109 2.58 -15.02 1.31
C LEU A 109 1.50 -16.10 1.50
N THR A 110 0.85 -16.52 0.41
CA THR A 110 -0.14 -17.61 0.42
C THR A 110 0.48 -18.90 0.92
N LEU A 111 1.66 -19.25 0.39
CA LEU A 111 2.40 -20.44 0.81
C LEU A 111 2.77 -20.36 2.29
N HIS A 112 3.35 -19.24 2.71
CA HIS A 112 3.74 -18.99 4.10
C HIS A 112 2.58 -19.15 5.09
N TYR A 113 1.43 -18.52 4.80
CA TYR A 113 0.24 -18.59 5.67
C TYR A 113 -0.34 -19.99 5.73
N ARG A 114 -0.41 -20.69 4.59
CA ARG A 114 -0.91 -22.06 4.52
C ARG A 114 -0.01 -23.01 5.30
N ASP A 115 1.30 -22.87 5.14
CA ASP A 115 2.29 -23.71 5.79
C ASP A 115 2.26 -23.50 7.31
N TYR A 116 2.15 -22.26 7.78
CA TYR A 116 2.02 -21.93 9.21
C TYR A 116 0.80 -22.61 9.82
N ARG A 117 -0.36 -22.49 9.17
CA ARG A 117 -1.60 -23.07 9.69
C ARG A 117 -1.57 -24.59 9.68
N GLN A 118 -1.00 -25.19 8.64
CA GLN A 118 -0.81 -26.63 8.59
C GLN A 118 0.08 -27.13 9.72
N VAL A 119 1.15 -26.41 10.05
CA VAL A 119 2.00 -26.72 11.21
C VAL A 119 1.22 -26.57 12.52
N LYS A 120 0.49 -25.47 12.69
CA LYS A 120 -0.31 -25.21 13.89
C LYS A 120 -1.35 -26.30 14.14
N GLU A 121 -2.04 -26.76 13.09
CA GLU A 121 -2.98 -27.88 13.19
C GLU A 121 -2.28 -29.20 13.54
N ARG A 122 -1.09 -29.46 12.98
CA ARG A 122 -0.32 -30.69 13.20
C ARG A 122 0.29 -30.80 14.59
N LEU A 123 0.67 -29.69 15.23
CA LEU A 123 1.33 -29.67 16.54
C LEU A 123 0.52 -30.44 17.60
N TYR A 124 -0.80 -30.35 17.55
CA TYR A 124 -1.71 -31.00 18.49
C TYR A 124 -2.10 -32.44 18.09
N THR A 125 -1.46 -32.99 17.05
CA THR A 125 -1.73 -34.35 16.55
C THR A 125 -0.52 -35.25 16.72
N GLY A 126 -0.74 -36.57 16.80
CA GLY A 126 0.34 -37.56 16.84
C GLY A 126 1.25 -37.61 15.60
N HIS A 127 0.98 -36.80 14.58
CA HIS A 127 1.77 -36.69 13.34
C HIS A 127 2.88 -35.64 13.42
N ALA A 128 3.13 -35.04 14.58
CA ALA A 128 4.19 -34.05 14.79
C ALA A 128 5.63 -34.62 14.65
N GLY A 129 5.79 -35.93 14.39
CA GLY A 129 7.09 -36.53 14.03
C GLY A 129 8.18 -36.39 15.09
N GLY A 130 7.82 -36.08 16.35
CA GLY A 130 8.77 -35.82 17.44
C GLY A 130 9.28 -34.38 17.52
N ALA A 131 8.80 -33.46 16.68
CA ALA A 131 9.08 -32.03 16.83
C ALA A 131 8.35 -31.45 18.06
N HIS A 132 9.03 -30.57 18.79
CA HIS A 132 8.53 -30.02 20.06
C HIS A 132 8.07 -28.56 19.96
N SER A 133 8.29 -27.91 18.81
CA SER A 133 7.97 -26.50 18.59
C SER A 133 7.33 -26.28 17.21
N ILE A 134 6.61 -25.16 17.06
CA ILE A 134 6.03 -24.74 15.77
C ILE A 134 7.15 -24.39 14.80
N GLU A 135 8.22 -23.79 15.32
CA GLU A 135 9.40 -23.34 14.60
C GLU A 135 10.11 -24.52 13.90
N ASP A 136 10.34 -25.63 14.61
CA ASP A 136 11.01 -26.81 14.04
C ASP A 136 10.18 -27.45 12.92
N LEU A 137 8.86 -27.58 13.13
CA LEU A 137 7.95 -28.12 12.13
C LEU A 137 7.85 -27.20 10.90
N PHE A 138 7.82 -25.89 11.13
CA PHE A 138 7.77 -24.90 10.06
C PHE A 138 9.06 -24.89 9.24
N HIS A 139 10.23 -24.94 9.90
CA HIS A 139 11.51 -25.07 9.21
C HIS A 139 11.57 -26.34 8.35
N GLY A 140 11.03 -27.46 8.84
CA GLY A 140 10.92 -28.69 8.06
C GLY A 140 10.05 -28.58 6.81
N MET A 141 9.05 -27.69 6.81
CA MET A 141 8.19 -27.41 5.65
C MET A 141 8.80 -26.39 4.68
N GLN A 142 9.46 -25.36 5.20
CA GLN A 142 10.10 -24.29 4.41
C GLN A 142 11.60 -24.18 4.70
N PRO A 143 12.43 -25.20 4.41
CA PRO A 143 13.83 -25.17 4.77
C PRO A 143 14.57 -24.05 4.02
N HIS A 144 15.39 -23.29 4.74
CA HIS A 144 16.22 -22.23 4.17
C HIS A 144 17.65 -22.32 4.72
N PHE A 145 18.67 -22.18 3.85
CA PHE A 145 20.08 -22.34 4.22
C PHE A 145 20.52 -21.36 5.33
N ALA A 146 20.07 -20.11 5.26
CA ALA A 146 20.39 -19.09 6.27
C ALA A 146 19.84 -19.41 7.68
N LEU A 147 18.83 -20.28 7.79
CA LEU A 147 18.10 -20.55 9.05
C LEU A 147 18.39 -21.94 9.64
N GLN A 148 19.46 -22.60 9.17
CA GLN A 148 19.95 -23.81 9.78
C GLN A 148 20.48 -23.55 11.20
N SER A 149 20.64 -24.61 12.01
CA SER A 149 20.91 -24.52 13.45
C SER A 149 22.16 -23.74 13.88
N ASN A 150 23.04 -23.35 12.95
CA ASN A 150 24.24 -22.56 13.24
C ASN A 150 24.07 -21.14 12.71
N ALA A 151 24.14 -20.15 13.61
CA ALA A 151 24.05 -18.73 13.30
C ALA A 151 25.11 -18.24 12.29
N ALA A 152 26.23 -18.96 12.13
CA ALA A 152 27.23 -18.66 11.11
C ALA A 152 26.69 -18.81 9.68
N HIS A 153 25.69 -19.67 9.44
CA HIS A 153 25.10 -19.86 8.11
C HIS A 153 24.31 -18.64 7.64
N GLU A 154 23.67 -17.92 8.57
CA GLU A 154 22.95 -16.70 8.27
C GLU A 154 23.91 -15.64 7.70
N ALA A 155 25.01 -15.40 8.42
CA ALA A 155 26.10 -14.52 8.01
C ALA A 155 26.74 -14.94 6.67
N GLU A 156 26.98 -16.24 6.49
CA GLU A 156 27.61 -16.77 5.29
C GLU A 156 26.69 -16.63 4.06
N TYR A 157 25.40 -16.96 4.21
CA TYR A 157 24.42 -16.78 3.15
C TYR A 157 24.37 -15.33 2.67
N LEU A 158 24.30 -14.37 3.60
CA LEU A 158 24.25 -12.94 3.27
C LEU A 158 25.54 -12.46 2.59
N ARG A 159 26.71 -12.95 3.00
CA ARG A 159 27.99 -12.66 2.33
C ARG A 159 28.01 -13.18 0.91
N VAL A 160 27.65 -14.45 0.70
CA VAL A 160 27.63 -15.08 -0.62
C VAL A 160 26.66 -14.35 -1.54
N LEU A 161 25.44 -14.05 -1.07
CA LEU A 161 24.47 -13.29 -1.85
C LEU A 161 25.02 -11.90 -2.22
N THR A 162 25.64 -11.21 -1.26
CA THR A 162 26.23 -9.88 -1.49
C THR A 162 27.39 -9.93 -2.47
N ASP A 163 28.27 -10.93 -2.40
CA ASP A 163 29.39 -11.08 -3.34
C ASP A 163 28.90 -11.20 -4.79
N HIS A 164 27.84 -11.98 -5.02
CA HIS A 164 27.25 -12.11 -6.34
C HIS A 164 26.53 -10.84 -6.81
N ILE A 165 25.91 -10.09 -5.88
CA ILE A 165 25.35 -8.76 -6.19
C ILE A 165 26.47 -7.81 -6.61
N LEU A 166 27.56 -7.75 -5.83
CA LEU A 166 28.69 -6.85 -6.08
C LEU A 166 29.42 -7.16 -7.38
N GLU A 167 29.52 -8.43 -7.78
CA GLU A 167 30.10 -8.83 -9.08
C GLU A 167 29.37 -8.19 -10.28
N ARG A 168 28.07 -7.90 -10.12
CA ARG A 168 27.23 -7.33 -11.20
C ARG A 168 27.07 -5.82 -11.12
N VAL A 169 27.35 -5.23 -9.96
CA VAL A 169 27.00 -3.84 -9.64
C VAL A 169 28.25 -2.97 -9.46
N LEU A 170 29.39 -3.53 -9.02
CA LEU A 170 30.64 -2.79 -8.94
C LEU A 170 31.33 -2.68 -10.31
N LYS A 171 32.14 -1.63 -10.47
CA LYS A 171 33.04 -1.51 -11.61
C LYS A 171 34.08 -2.65 -11.56
N PRO A 172 34.57 -3.15 -12.72
CA PRO A 172 35.61 -4.16 -12.74
C PRO A 172 36.90 -3.76 -11.99
N SER A 173 37.24 -2.47 -11.98
CA SER A 173 38.37 -1.93 -11.21
C SER A 173 38.20 -2.11 -9.70
N ASP A 174 36.98 -1.86 -9.22
CA ASP A 174 36.66 -1.78 -7.80
C ASP A 174 36.42 -3.20 -7.26
N TYR A 175 35.78 -4.06 -8.07
CA TYR A 175 35.61 -5.48 -7.76
C TYR A 175 36.95 -6.24 -7.72
N GLY A 176 37.90 -5.87 -8.58
CA GLY A 176 39.25 -6.45 -8.58
C GLY A 176 40.09 -6.09 -7.35
N SER A 177 39.70 -5.07 -6.58
CA SER A 177 40.36 -4.70 -5.33
C SER A 177 39.80 -5.51 -4.17
N ASP A 178 40.59 -6.46 -3.65
CA ASP A 178 40.17 -7.30 -2.54
C ASP A 178 39.76 -6.48 -1.32
N GLY A 179 40.49 -5.43 -0.97
CA GLY A 179 40.17 -4.58 0.18
C GLY A 179 38.81 -3.90 0.06
N VAL A 180 38.51 -3.33 -1.11
CA VAL A 180 37.23 -2.67 -1.39
C VAL A 180 36.10 -3.68 -1.42
N ARG A 181 36.29 -4.80 -2.14
CA ARG A 181 35.29 -5.86 -2.26
C ARG A 181 34.88 -6.41 -0.89
N HIS A 182 35.85 -6.76 -0.04
CA HIS A 182 35.56 -7.26 1.32
C HIS A 182 34.89 -6.20 2.18
N LEU A 183 35.37 -4.96 2.17
CA LEU A 183 34.80 -3.89 2.98
C LEU A 183 33.34 -3.61 2.60
N VAL A 184 33.07 -3.40 1.31
CA VAL A 184 31.71 -3.12 0.80
C VAL A 184 30.80 -4.32 1.02
N ARG A 185 31.30 -5.55 0.86
CA ARG A 185 30.54 -6.77 1.16
C ARG A 185 30.12 -6.83 2.62
N GLU A 186 31.03 -6.65 3.58
CA GLU A 186 30.66 -6.73 5.00
C GLU A 186 29.69 -5.61 5.40
N ILE A 187 29.80 -4.41 4.79
CA ILE A 187 28.84 -3.33 4.99
C ILE A 187 27.45 -3.74 4.48
N ILE A 188 27.33 -4.20 3.24
CA ILE A 188 26.02 -4.54 2.67
C ILE A 188 25.43 -5.79 3.34
N ALA A 189 26.21 -6.86 3.52
CA ALA A 189 25.73 -8.13 4.07
C ALA A 189 25.24 -7.96 5.51
N HIS A 190 26.07 -7.38 6.40
CA HIS A 190 25.75 -7.33 7.83
C HIS A 190 25.03 -6.06 8.25
N MET A 191 25.34 -4.91 7.64
CA MET A 191 24.77 -3.65 8.10
C MET A 191 23.46 -3.33 7.39
N VAL A 192 23.29 -3.77 6.13
CA VAL A 192 22.07 -3.52 5.35
C VAL A 192 21.17 -4.74 5.37
N LEU A 193 21.59 -5.85 4.75
CA LEU A 193 20.71 -7.02 4.56
C LEU A 193 20.34 -7.69 5.88
N ALA A 194 21.31 -7.98 6.76
CA ALA A 194 21.01 -8.61 8.05
C ALA A 194 20.10 -7.71 8.91
N SER A 195 20.35 -6.40 8.94
CA SER A 195 19.53 -5.44 9.70
C SER A 195 18.10 -5.36 9.18
N ILE A 196 17.92 -5.35 7.86
CA ILE A 196 16.59 -5.36 7.22
C ILE A 196 15.86 -6.66 7.56
N VAL A 197 16.53 -7.82 7.45
CA VAL A 197 15.90 -9.11 7.81
C VAL A 197 15.54 -9.15 9.28
N GLU A 198 16.45 -8.75 10.17
CA GLU A 198 16.24 -8.77 11.61
C GLU A 198 15.10 -7.83 12.04
N SER A 199 15.04 -6.63 11.46
CA SER A 199 13.99 -5.63 11.73
C SER A 199 12.64 -6.04 11.12
N LEU A 200 12.58 -6.43 9.85
CA LEU A 200 11.31 -6.76 9.20
C LEU A 200 10.74 -8.12 9.61
N SER A 201 11.55 -8.99 10.23
CA SER A 201 11.06 -10.23 10.83
C SER A 201 10.43 -10.01 12.21
N ASP A 202 10.70 -8.88 12.84
CA ASP A 202 10.22 -8.57 14.18
C ASP A 202 8.72 -8.21 14.16
N PRO A 203 7.87 -8.92 14.93
CA PRO A 203 6.42 -8.70 14.93
C PRO A 203 6.02 -7.26 15.27
N TYR A 204 6.69 -6.65 16.26
CA TYR A 204 6.44 -5.26 16.62
C TYR A 204 6.72 -4.30 15.46
N THR A 205 7.82 -4.54 14.73
CA THR A 205 8.14 -3.77 13.52
C THR A 205 7.06 -3.95 12.44
N ILE A 206 6.54 -5.16 12.24
CA ILE A 206 5.43 -5.42 11.30
C ILE A 206 4.18 -4.64 11.71
N HIS A 207 3.80 -4.66 12.99
CA HIS A 207 2.65 -3.89 13.51
C HIS A 207 2.87 -2.38 13.35
N LEU A 208 4.07 -1.89 13.62
CA LEU A 208 4.43 -0.48 13.42
C LEU A 208 4.30 -0.06 11.96
N ILE A 209 4.73 -0.91 11.02
CA ILE A 209 4.56 -0.67 9.58
C ILE A 209 3.07 -0.59 9.23
N ILE A 210 2.25 -1.52 9.73
CA ILE A 210 0.80 -1.51 9.52
C ILE A 210 0.20 -0.19 10.04
N CYS A 211 0.55 0.23 11.26
CA CYS A 211 0.08 1.48 11.85
C CYS A 211 0.48 2.70 11.00
N LYS A 212 1.75 2.78 10.56
CA LYS A 212 2.22 3.89 9.72
C LYS A 212 1.56 3.91 8.33
N LEU A 213 1.26 2.76 7.75
CA LEU A 213 0.55 2.67 6.46
C LEU A 213 -0.93 3.03 6.58
N LEU A 214 -1.53 2.82 7.75
CA LEU A 214 -2.96 3.07 8.02
C LEU A 214 -3.22 4.30 8.88
N VAL A 215 -2.24 5.20 9.02
CA VAL A 215 -2.31 6.39 9.88
C VAL A 215 -3.54 7.28 9.58
N GLY A 216 -4.02 7.29 8.33
CA GLY A 216 -5.22 8.02 7.94
C GLY A 216 -6.51 7.56 8.65
N PHE A 217 -6.51 6.35 9.22
CA PHE A 217 -7.64 5.79 9.98
C PHE A 217 -7.53 6.03 11.49
N ASP A 218 -6.43 6.62 12.00
CA ASP A 218 -6.26 6.90 13.43
C ASP A 218 -7.43 7.68 14.05
N PRO A 219 -7.93 8.79 13.45
CA PRO A 219 -9.04 9.53 14.05
C PRO A 219 -10.31 8.70 14.23
N LEU A 220 -10.52 7.71 13.35
CA LEU A 220 -11.68 6.83 13.40
C LEU A 220 -11.52 5.77 14.48
N VAL A 221 -10.33 5.20 14.64
CA VAL A 221 -10.03 4.28 15.75
C VAL A 221 -10.17 5.00 17.09
N ASP A 222 -9.58 6.19 17.23
CA ASP A 222 -9.64 6.98 18.47
C ASP A 222 -11.08 7.33 18.87
N ALA A 223 -11.92 7.68 17.88
CA ALA A 223 -13.33 7.94 18.12
C ALA A 223 -14.09 6.68 18.59
N LEU A 224 -13.78 5.51 18.03
CA LEU A 224 -14.39 4.24 18.43
C LEU A 224 -13.92 3.80 19.82
N GLU A 225 -12.64 3.97 20.14
CA GLU A 225 -12.09 3.72 21.47
C GLU A 225 -12.73 4.63 22.53
N ALA A 226 -12.93 5.91 22.22
CA ALA A 226 -13.60 6.86 23.11
C ALA A 226 -15.08 6.48 23.40
N THR A 227 -15.73 5.73 22.50
CA THR A 227 -17.09 5.22 22.72
C THR A 227 -17.17 3.94 23.57
N GLY A 228 -16.04 3.37 23.98
CA GLY A 228 -16.02 2.11 24.75
C GLY A 228 -16.40 0.88 23.93
N MET A 229 -16.49 0.99 22.60
CA MET A 229 -16.93 -0.10 21.71
C MET A 229 -15.95 -1.29 21.64
N PHE A 230 -14.73 -1.11 22.14
CA PHE A 230 -13.71 -2.16 22.25
C PHE A 230 -13.55 -2.71 23.69
N SER A 231 -14.34 -2.21 24.66
CA SER A 231 -14.26 -2.57 26.09
C SER A 231 -15.18 -3.75 26.45
N ASP A 232 -14.85 -4.49 27.51
CA ASP A 232 -15.68 -5.60 28.00
C ASP A 232 -16.96 -5.08 28.67
N PRO A 233 -18.15 -5.65 28.35
CA PRO A 233 -19.40 -5.29 29.04
C PRO A 233 -19.39 -5.62 30.54
N TYR A 234 -18.42 -6.41 31.02
CA TYR A 234 -18.24 -6.75 32.43
C TYR A 234 -17.38 -5.74 33.21
N GLU A 235 -16.48 -4.99 32.56
CA GLU A 235 -15.70 -3.93 33.24
C GLU A 235 -16.53 -2.66 33.50
N ASP A 236 -17.50 -2.37 32.64
CA ASP A 236 -18.36 -1.18 32.76
C ASP A 236 -19.41 -1.26 33.89
N GLN A 237 -19.80 -2.47 34.31
CA GLN A 237 -20.76 -2.63 35.42
C GLN A 237 -20.21 -2.16 36.77
N GLN A 238 -18.89 -1.99 36.89
CA GLN A 238 -18.27 -1.43 38.10
C GLN A 238 -17.98 0.08 38.03
N LYS A 239 -18.11 0.74 36.87
CA LYS A 239 -17.71 2.16 36.72
C LYS A 239 -18.76 3.14 36.25
N HIS A 240 -19.88 2.74 35.65
CA HIS A 240 -20.83 3.72 35.09
C HIS A 240 -22.29 3.50 35.50
N SER A 241 -22.66 4.06 36.67
CA SER A 241 -24.03 4.48 36.96
C SER A 241 -24.24 5.93 36.44
N GLY A 242 -24.60 6.08 35.16
CA GLY A 242 -24.93 7.38 34.54
C GLY A 242 -25.57 7.23 33.16
N PRO A 243 -26.42 8.17 32.69
CA PRO A 243 -27.25 7.99 31.49
C PRO A 243 -26.44 8.15 30.18
N PRO A 244 -26.90 7.54 29.06
CA PRO A 244 -26.14 7.49 27.80
C PRO A 244 -26.14 8.83 27.03
N SER A 245 -25.02 9.15 26.39
CA SER A 245 -24.74 10.39 25.65
C SER A 245 -24.91 10.23 24.11
N PRO A 246 -25.33 11.27 23.36
CA PRO A 246 -25.67 11.19 21.94
C PRO A 246 -24.42 11.30 21.04
N VAL A 247 -23.63 10.23 20.96
CA VAL A 247 -22.36 10.23 20.19
C VAL A 247 -22.51 9.61 18.78
N LEU A 248 -23.57 8.84 18.55
CA LEU A 248 -23.77 8.09 17.30
C LEU A 248 -23.94 8.98 16.05
N THR A 249 -24.43 10.21 16.24
CA THR A 249 -24.62 11.20 15.17
C THR A 249 -23.31 11.85 14.72
N HIS A 250 -22.30 11.91 15.59
CA HIS A 250 -20.98 12.50 15.28
C HIS A 250 -20.04 11.53 14.53
N LEU A 251 -20.25 10.22 14.67
CA LEU A 251 -19.45 9.21 13.95
C LEU A 251 -19.78 9.15 12.46
N GLN A 252 -21.05 9.36 12.10
CA GLN A 252 -21.46 9.43 10.69
C GLN A 252 -20.91 10.69 10.00
N SER A 253 -20.73 11.79 10.73
CA SER A 253 -20.09 12.99 10.19
C SER A 253 -18.57 12.86 10.10
N ALA A 254 -17.91 12.25 11.09
CA ALA A 254 -16.46 12.02 11.08
C ALA A 254 -16.03 11.05 9.97
N LEU A 255 -16.81 9.98 9.74
CA LEU A 255 -16.59 9.03 8.62
C LEU A 255 -16.72 9.72 7.25
N LYS A 256 -17.64 10.69 7.16
CA LYS A 256 -17.87 11.47 5.93
C LYS A 256 -16.80 12.55 5.75
N GLU A 257 -16.31 13.16 6.83
CA GLU A 257 -15.24 14.15 6.79
C GLU A 257 -13.89 13.53 6.40
N ALA A 258 -13.53 12.37 6.96
CA ALA A 258 -12.32 11.64 6.59
C ALA A 258 -12.32 11.20 5.11
N GLN A 259 -13.50 10.89 4.55
CA GLN A 259 -13.68 10.57 3.13
C GLN A 259 -13.70 11.79 2.20
N MET A 260 -13.98 12.99 2.73
CA MET A 260 -14.03 14.23 1.95
C MET A 260 -12.69 14.99 1.96
N THR A 261 -11.82 14.78 2.94
CA THR A 261 -10.52 15.48 3.07
C THR A 261 -9.49 15.14 1.99
N ASP A 262 -9.67 14.03 1.26
CA ASP A 262 -8.79 13.66 0.14
C ASP A 262 -9.17 14.29 -1.22
N LEU A 263 -10.28 15.05 -1.31
CA LEU A 263 -10.72 15.65 -2.59
C LEU A 263 -10.77 17.18 -2.65
N ALA A 264 -10.43 17.90 -1.57
CA ALA A 264 -10.66 19.35 -1.50
C ALA A 264 -9.42 20.17 -1.09
N LYS A 265 -8.32 20.05 -1.83
CA LYS A 265 -7.39 21.18 -2.01
C LYS A 265 -7.74 21.91 -3.29
N GLY A 266 -8.66 22.86 -3.20
CA GLY A 266 -9.07 23.70 -4.31
C GLY A 266 -10.00 24.84 -3.89
N THR A 267 -9.39 26.01 -3.71
CA THR A 267 -9.99 27.36 -3.85
C THR A 267 -10.78 27.93 -2.66
N LYS A 268 -10.30 29.10 -2.21
CA LYS A 268 -10.81 30.00 -1.15
C LYS A 268 -11.86 31.00 -1.69
N GLU A 269 -12.49 31.70 -0.73
CA GLU A 269 -13.23 33.00 -0.79
C GLU A 269 -14.75 32.95 -1.00
N SER A 270 -15.60 33.77 -0.37
CA SER A 270 -15.58 34.58 0.87
C SER A 270 -17.05 34.93 1.18
N THR A 271 -17.45 34.88 2.44
CA THR A 271 -18.68 35.46 3.04
C THR A 271 -18.69 37.00 2.93
N VAL A 272 -19.78 37.78 3.02
CA VAL A 272 -20.78 37.95 4.12
C VAL A 272 -22.08 38.67 3.61
N PRO A 273 -23.08 39.09 4.45
CA PRO A 273 -24.47 38.58 4.46
C PRO A 273 -25.52 39.68 4.10
N VAL A 274 -26.83 39.43 4.25
CA VAL A 274 -27.83 40.43 4.74
C VAL A 274 -29.22 39.79 4.96
N SER A 275 -29.95 40.44 5.87
CA SER A 275 -31.17 40.16 6.64
C SER A 275 -32.52 39.97 5.92
N VAL A 276 -33.43 39.28 6.63
CA VAL A 276 -34.89 39.13 6.43
C VAL A 276 -35.64 40.33 7.04
N PRO A 277 -36.75 40.85 6.44
CA PRO A 277 -38.09 40.51 6.96
C PRO A 277 -39.27 40.47 5.95
N ASP A 278 -40.25 39.61 6.28
CA ASP A 278 -41.70 39.57 6.03
C ASP A 278 -42.38 40.44 4.94
N ARG A 279 -43.28 39.81 4.14
CA ARG A 279 -44.76 40.02 4.21
C ARG A 279 -45.55 39.33 3.07
N ILE A 280 -46.09 38.16 3.42
CA ILE A 280 -47.37 37.48 3.13
C ILE A 280 -48.44 38.22 2.27
N ALA A 281 -48.13 38.78 1.08
CA ALA A 281 -49.16 39.35 0.20
C ALA A 281 -49.10 38.94 -1.29
N GLU A 282 -48.09 38.17 -1.72
CA GLU A 282 -47.92 37.76 -3.13
C GLU A 282 -48.42 36.35 -3.46
N THR A 283 -48.77 35.53 -2.45
CA THR A 283 -49.11 34.11 -2.68
C THR A 283 -50.51 33.89 -3.27
N ASP A 284 -51.44 34.82 -3.03
CA ASP A 284 -52.83 34.72 -3.52
C ASP A 284 -52.98 35.12 -5.00
N ASP A 285 -52.12 35.98 -5.53
CA ASP A 285 -52.16 36.42 -6.92
C ASP A 285 -51.47 35.41 -7.86
N LEU A 286 -50.38 34.79 -7.39
CA LEU A 286 -49.67 33.74 -8.11
C LEU A 286 -50.51 32.46 -8.26
N ALA A 287 -51.28 32.09 -7.22
CA ALA A 287 -52.17 30.94 -7.26
C ALA A 287 -53.30 31.10 -8.31
N ARG A 288 -53.85 32.32 -8.43
CA ARG A 288 -54.88 32.65 -9.44
C ARG A 288 -54.30 32.74 -10.85
N GLN A 289 -53.06 33.22 -11.01
CA GLN A 289 -52.35 33.18 -12.30
C GLN A 289 -52.07 31.75 -12.77
N LEU A 290 -51.68 30.86 -11.86
CA LEU A 290 -51.43 29.45 -12.17
C LEU A 290 -52.71 28.71 -12.59
N GLN A 291 -53.85 28.99 -11.97
CA GLN A 291 -55.14 28.42 -12.36
C GLN A 291 -55.59 28.90 -13.76
N ARG A 292 -55.43 30.19 -14.08
CA ARG A 292 -55.75 30.72 -15.43
C ARG A 292 -54.84 30.14 -16.53
N LEU A 293 -53.57 29.85 -16.22
CA LEU A 293 -52.64 29.21 -17.15
C LEU A 293 -52.90 27.71 -17.34
N GLN A 294 -53.45 27.02 -16.33
CA GLN A 294 -53.90 25.63 -16.47
C GLN A 294 -55.18 25.52 -17.31
N GLU A 295 -56.10 26.47 -17.17
CA GLU A 295 -57.35 26.50 -17.94
C GLU A 295 -57.10 26.86 -19.42
N LYS A 296 -56.19 27.81 -19.70
CA LYS A 296 -55.71 28.08 -21.07
C LYS A 296 -55.04 26.89 -21.73
N ARG A 297 -54.27 26.07 -20.97
CA ARG A 297 -53.65 24.85 -21.51
C ARG A 297 -54.64 23.71 -21.75
N ARG A 298 -55.76 23.65 -21.01
CA ARG A 298 -56.84 22.71 -21.27
C ARG A 298 -57.59 23.05 -22.56
N LEU A 299 -57.89 24.33 -22.78
CA LEU A 299 -58.57 24.78 -24.01
C LEU A 299 -57.70 24.63 -25.27
N GLN A 300 -56.39 24.90 -25.17
CA GLN A 300 -55.45 24.63 -26.28
C GLN A 300 -55.23 23.14 -26.57
N GLY A 301 -55.48 22.27 -25.58
CA GLY A 301 -55.42 20.82 -25.74
C GLY A 301 -56.63 20.24 -26.48
N ASP A 302 -57.81 20.87 -26.39
CA ASP A 302 -59.01 20.48 -27.15
C ASP A 302 -59.00 21.07 -28.57
N GLU A 303 -58.54 22.32 -28.76
CA GLU A 303 -58.45 22.94 -30.11
C GLU A 303 -57.42 22.25 -31.03
N SER A 304 -56.35 21.68 -30.47
CA SER A 304 -55.34 20.95 -31.27
C SER A 304 -55.78 19.54 -31.66
N VAL A 305 -56.74 18.95 -30.92
CA VAL A 305 -57.28 17.62 -31.21
C VAL A 305 -58.43 17.69 -32.24
N GLU A 306 -59.18 18.80 -32.29
CA GLU A 306 -60.17 19.04 -33.35
C GLU A 306 -59.54 19.51 -34.68
N ALA A 307 -58.41 20.23 -34.64
CA ALA A 307 -57.72 20.68 -35.84
C ALA A 307 -56.95 19.57 -36.60
N GLU A 308 -56.61 18.45 -35.95
CA GLU A 308 -55.95 17.29 -36.61
C GLU A 308 -56.94 16.28 -37.22
N LEU A 309 -58.27 16.51 -37.14
CA LEU A 309 -59.28 15.60 -37.69
C LEU A 309 -59.78 15.96 -39.12
N GLU A 310 -59.28 17.03 -39.76
CA GLU A 310 -59.75 17.44 -41.10
C GLU A 310 -58.72 17.36 -42.24
N GLU A 311 -57.46 16.97 -42.02
CA GLU A 311 -56.50 16.82 -43.14
C GLU A 311 -55.63 15.55 -43.04
N GLU A 312 -56.20 14.38 -43.35
CA GLU A 312 -55.43 13.30 -44.01
C GLU A 312 -56.30 12.57 -45.04
N GLY A 313 -56.19 13.01 -46.29
CA GLY A 313 -56.42 12.14 -47.43
C GLY A 313 -55.11 11.49 -47.85
N ILE A 314 -55.12 10.15 -47.89
CA ILE A 314 -54.28 9.23 -48.70
C ILE A 314 -53.21 8.42 -47.94
N GLU A 315 -53.63 7.18 -47.65
CA GLU A 315 -52.92 5.87 -47.72
C GLU A 315 -51.58 5.62 -46.98
N GLY A 316 -51.61 4.73 -45.97
CA GLY A 316 -50.41 3.93 -45.60
C GLY A 316 -50.39 3.26 -44.21
N THR A 317 -51.05 2.10 -44.04
CA THR A 317 -50.84 1.03 -43.01
C THR A 317 -50.85 1.38 -41.49
N PRO A 318 -51.51 0.57 -40.62
CA PRO A 318 -51.70 0.93 -39.21
C PRO A 318 -50.42 0.71 -38.39
N GLN A 319 -49.73 1.80 -38.03
CA GLN A 319 -48.62 1.75 -37.09
C GLN A 319 -49.17 1.65 -35.65
N LYS A 320 -49.09 0.44 -35.10
CA LYS A 320 -49.49 0.08 -33.73
C LYS A 320 -48.89 1.08 -32.72
N ARG A 321 -49.72 1.96 -32.15
CA ARG A 321 -49.32 2.90 -31.07
C ARG A 321 -48.64 2.10 -29.96
N ARG A 322 -47.32 2.27 -29.79
CA ARG A 322 -46.57 1.65 -28.69
C ARG A 322 -47.01 2.33 -27.40
N HIS A 323 -47.86 1.66 -26.62
CA HIS A 323 -48.19 2.09 -25.27
C HIS A 323 -46.89 2.22 -24.47
N PHE A 324 -46.55 3.45 -24.09
CA PHE A 324 -45.45 3.71 -23.16
C PHE A 324 -45.84 3.12 -21.80
N SER A 325 -45.28 1.97 -21.49
CA SER A 325 -45.46 1.35 -20.18
C SER A 325 -44.81 2.24 -19.12
N PHE A 326 -45.56 2.59 -18.08
CA PHE A 326 -45.04 3.25 -16.88
C PHE A 326 -43.81 2.49 -16.32
N GLY A 327 -43.76 1.17 -16.49
CA GLY A 327 -42.60 0.33 -16.16
C GLY A 327 -41.33 0.65 -16.95
N TYR A 328 -41.43 1.13 -18.18
CA TYR A 328 -40.28 1.55 -18.98
C TYR A 328 -39.68 2.86 -18.46
N ILE A 329 -40.53 3.79 -18.01
CA ILE A 329 -40.11 5.09 -17.46
C ILE A 329 -39.48 4.90 -16.09
N THR A 330 -40.09 4.09 -15.21
CA THR A 330 -39.51 3.78 -13.90
C THR A 330 -38.17 3.05 -14.05
N LEU A 331 -38.06 2.11 -14.99
CA LEU A 331 -36.81 1.43 -15.30
C LEU A 331 -35.74 2.40 -15.84
N GLN A 332 -36.11 3.35 -16.71
CA GLN A 332 -35.20 4.39 -17.23
C GLN A 332 -34.68 5.30 -16.11
N VAL A 333 -35.54 5.71 -15.18
CA VAL A 333 -35.16 6.56 -14.04
C VAL A 333 -34.24 5.82 -13.07
N VAL A 334 -34.50 4.53 -12.81
CA VAL A 334 -33.62 3.69 -11.99
C VAL A 334 -32.28 3.44 -12.68
N LEU A 335 -32.26 3.24 -14.01
CA LEU A 335 -31.04 3.00 -14.78
C LEU A 335 -30.24 4.27 -15.11
N ALA A 336 -30.84 5.46 -15.00
CA ALA A 336 -30.18 6.74 -15.27
C ALA A 336 -28.92 6.97 -14.40
N PRO A 337 -28.97 6.81 -13.06
CA PRO A 337 -27.77 6.93 -12.23
C PRO A 337 -26.72 5.85 -12.54
N PHE A 338 -27.14 4.62 -12.90
CA PHE A 338 -26.20 3.58 -13.35
C PHE A 338 -25.52 3.92 -14.68
N ARG A 339 -26.27 4.50 -15.64
CA ARG A 339 -25.69 5.00 -16.90
C ARG A 339 -24.74 6.17 -16.64
N ALA A 340 -25.10 7.10 -15.77
CA ALA A 340 -24.23 8.21 -15.40
C ALA A 340 -22.95 7.74 -14.69
N PHE A 341 -23.08 6.79 -13.76
CA PHE A 341 -21.95 6.13 -13.11
C PHE A 341 -21.06 5.39 -14.12
N TRP A 342 -21.66 4.68 -15.08
CA TRP A 342 -20.94 3.99 -16.15
C TRP A 342 -20.20 4.97 -17.05
N VAL A 343 -20.83 6.07 -17.46
CA VAL A 343 -20.20 7.13 -18.26
C VAL A 343 -19.07 7.81 -17.47
N TYR A 344 -19.25 8.05 -16.17
CA TYR A 344 -18.22 8.62 -15.31
C TYR A 344 -17.01 7.68 -15.14
N ILE A 345 -17.26 6.39 -14.90
CA ILE A 345 -16.21 5.35 -14.90
C ILE A 345 -15.49 5.34 -16.25
N MET A 346 -16.23 5.33 -17.36
CA MET A 346 -15.63 5.33 -18.69
C MET A 346 -14.82 6.61 -18.95
N ALA A 347 -15.27 7.77 -18.47
CA ALA A 347 -14.56 9.06 -18.61
C ALA A 347 -13.27 9.10 -17.77
N ALA A 348 -13.32 8.65 -16.52
CA ALA A 348 -12.16 8.51 -15.64
C ALA A 348 -11.13 7.53 -16.22
N LEU A 349 -11.62 6.44 -16.82
CA LEU A 349 -10.79 5.45 -17.51
C LEU A 349 -10.23 5.96 -18.83
N THR A 350 -10.95 6.77 -19.62
CA THR A 350 -10.38 7.37 -20.84
C THR A 350 -9.28 8.37 -20.52
N HIS A 351 -9.41 9.12 -19.42
CA HIS A 351 -8.33 9.98 -18.92
C HIS A 351 -7.09 9.18 -18.48
N SER A 352 -7.28 7.98 -17.94
CA SER A 352 -6.17 7.08 -17.61
C SER A 352 -5.53 6.43 -18.85
N GLN A 353 -6.31 6.22 -19.93
CA GLN A 353 -5.84 5.64 -21.20
C GLN A 353 -4.96 6.60 -22.02
N GLU A 354 -5.26 7.90 -22.01
CA GLU A 354 -4.50 8.91 -22.77
C GLU A 354 -3.09 9.11 -22.18
N ARG A 355 -2.99 9.07 -20.84
CA ARG A 355 -1.71 9.05 -20.10
C ARG A 355 -0.95 7.72 -20.26
N TYR A 356 -1.68 6.62 -20.48
CA TYR A 356 -1.14 5.27 -20.66
C TYR A 356 -0.49 5.06 -22.02
N HIS A 357 -1.07 5.57 -23.11
CA HIS A 357 -0.51 5.40 -24.46
C HIS A 357 0.88 6.04 -24.62
N GLN A 358 1.20 7.05 -23.82
CA GLN A 358 2.53 7.66 -23.77
C GLN A 358 3.56 6.79 -23.03
N LEU A 359 3.13 5.86 -22.16
CA LEU A 359 3.99 5.00 -21.34
C LEU A 359 4.11 3.54 -21.86
N THR A 360 3.18 3.05 -22.71
CA THR A 360 3.07 1.62 -23.03
C THR A 360 3.79 1.09 -24.26
N GLN A 361 4.58 1.90 -24.97
CA GLN A 361 5.31 1.38 -26.15
C GLN A 361 6.36 0.31 -25.77
N HIS A 362 6.71 0.12 -24.49
CA HIS A 362 7.87 -0.69 -24.09
C HIS A 362 7.64 -2.08 -23.45
N LYS A 363 6.43 -2.52 -23.07
CA LYS A 363 6.27 -3.86 -22.46
C LYS A 363 5.00 -4.59 -22.94
N GLN A 364 5.14 -5.44 -23.98
CA GLN A 364 4.07 -6.30 -24.51
C GLN A 364 3.85 -7.61 -23.72
N ARG A 365 4.59 -7.84 -22.62
CA ARG A 365 4.66 -9.15 -21.95
C ARG A 365 3.55 -9.41 -20.91
N THR A 366 2.93 -8.36 -20.36
CA THR A 366 1.92 -8.47 -19.27
C THR A 366 0.50 -8.81 -19.74
N ARG A 367 0.22 -8.80 -21.05
CA ARG A 367 -1.16 -8.96 -21.59
C ARG A 367 -1.84 -10.32 -21.39
N ARG A 368 -1.15 -11.35 -20.84
CA ARG A 368 -1.71 -12.73 -20.74
C ARG A 368 -1.77 -13.32 -19.34
N ILE A 369 -1.30 -12.62 -18.30
CA ILE A 369 -1.22 -13.18 -16.94
C ILE A 369 -2.36 -12.62 -16.10
N ARG A 370 -3.04 -13.47 -15.33
CA ARG A 370 -4.14 -13.07 -14.43
C ARG A 370 -3.50 -12.41 -13.21
N LEU A 371 -3.53 -11.08 -13.12
CA LEU A 371 -2.83 -10.33 -12.07
C LEU A 371 -3.64 -10.34 -10.76
N VAL A 372 -4.97 -10.39 -10.87
CA VAL A 372 -5.88 -10.41 -9.71
C VAL A 372 -5.82 -11.74 -8.94
N GLU A 373 -5.63 -12.87 -9.65
CA GLU A 373 -5.82 -14.21 -9.07
C GLU A 373 -4.92 -14.48 -7.85
N PRO A 374 -3.59 -14.22 -7.90
CA PRO A 374 -2.71 -14.53 -6.78
C PRO A 374 -3.01 -13.66 -5.54
N VAL A 375 -3.34 -12.38 -5.74
CA VAL A 375 -3.75 -11.49 -4.66
C VAL A 375 -5.04 -12.00 -4.00
N MET A 376 -6.02 -12.36 -4.81
CA MET A 376 -7.29 -12.88 -4.32
C MET A 376 -7.09 -14.22 -3.58
N GLN A 377 -6.24 -15.11 -4.11
CA GLN A 377 -5.90 -16.37 -3.43
C GLN A 377 -5.21 -16.13 -2.09
N PHE A 378 -4.29 -15.18 -2.01
CA PHE A 378 -3.69 -14.77 -0.75
C PHE A 378 -4.75 -14.26 0.22
N LEU A 379 -5.65 -13.37 -0.21
CA LEU A 379 -6.73 -12.86 0.64
C LEU A 379 -7.65 -13.98 1.14
N ARG A 380 -8.00 -14.95 0.27
CA ARG A 380 -8.79 -16.12 0.67
C ARG A 380 -8.13 -16.90 1.80
N VAL A 381 -6.82 -17.14 1.70
CA VAL A 381 -6.06 -17.79 2.77
C VAL A 381 -5.99 -16.86 3.98
N ALA A 382 -5.46 -15.65 3.86
CA ALA A 382 -5.31 -14.69 4.96
C ALA A 382 -6.59 -14.55 5.80
N PHE A 383 -7.76 -14.34 5.17
CA PHE A 383 -9.05 -14.17 5.83
C PHE A 383 -9.77 -15.48 6.23
N LEU A 384 -9.09 -16.63 6.18
CA LEU A 384 -9.64 -17.94 6.60
C LEU A 384 -10.95 -18.30 5.89
N VAL A 385 -11.13 -17.86 4.64
CA VAL A 385 -12.35 -18.08 3.85
C VAL A 385 -12.66 -19.57 3.70
N GLU A 386 -11.62 -20.41 3.61
CA GLU A 386 -11.74 -21.87 3.48
C GLU A 386 -12.41 -22.54 4.68
N HIS A 387 -12.26 -21.98 5.89
CA HIS A 387 -12.89 -22.52 7.11
C HIS A 387 -14.35 -22.05 7.28
N ARG A 388 -14.85 -21.22 6.36
CA ARG A 388 -16.19 -20.64 6.39
C ARG A 388 -16.99 -21.16 5.20
N VAL A 389 -17.82 -22.18 5.44
CA VAL A 389 -18.56 -22.92 4.39
C VAL A 389 -19.29 -21.99 3.41
N VAL A 390 -19.96 -20.95 3.90
CA VAL A 390 -20.71 -20.01 3.04
C VAL A 390 -19.78 -19.17 2.16
N LEU A 391 -18.68 -18.65 2.73
CA LEU A 391 -17.71 -17.85 1.97
C LEU A 391 -16.96 -18.69 0.95
N GLU A 392 -16.57 -19.91 1.33
CA GLU A 392 -15.94 -20.87 0.43
C GLU A 392 -16.87 -21.22 -0.73
N TRP A 393 -18.16 -21.44 -0.46
CA TRP A 393 -19.15 -21.64 -1.51
C TRP A 393 -19.28 -20.40 -2.42
N MET A 394 -19.41 -19.20 -1.85
CA MET A 394 -19.47 -17.96 -2.63
C MET A 394 -18.24 -17.76 -3.50
N TRP A 395 -17.06 -18.06 -2.95
CA TRP A 395 -15.80 -18.04 -3.67
C TRP A 395 -15.81 -18.97 -4.88
N GLN A 396 -16.25 -20.21 -4.70
CA GLN A 396 -16.37 -21.19 -5.79
C GLN A 396 -17.36 -20.73 -6.85
N MET A 397 -18.50 -20.13 -6.47
CA MET A 397 -19.47 -19.56 -7.42
C MET A 397 -18.88 -18.38 -8.19
N VAL A 398 -18.16 -17.48 -7.51
CA VAL A 398 -17.45 -16.37 -8.15
C VAL A 398 -16.42 -16.89 -9.13
N SER A 399 -15.59 -17.86 -8.73
CA SER A 399 -14.53 -18.43 -9.55
C SER A 399 -15.06 -19.21 -10.76
N MET A 400 -16.11 -20.01 -10.57
CA MET A 400 -16.64 -20.88 -11.63
C MET A 400 -17.54 -20.14 -12.63
N PHE A 401 -18.31 -19.16 -12.17
CA PHE A 401 -19.31 -18.49 -13.02
C PHE A 401 -19.00 -17.02 -13.26
N ILE A 402 -18.67 -16.26 -12.21
CA ILE A 402 -18.54 -14.80 -12.32
C ILE A 402 -17.23 -14.43 -13.00
N TRP A 403 -16.10 -15.03 -12.62
CA TRP A 403 -14.79 -14.71 -13.20
C TRP A 403 -14.69 -14.96 -14.70
N PRO A 404 -15.13 -16.13 -15.23
CA PRO A 404 -15.17 -16.37 -16.67
C PRO A 404 -16.05 -15.37 -17.42
N LEU A 405 -17.21 -15.00 -16.85
CA LEU A 405 -18.10 -14.01 -17.44
C LEU A 405 -17.47 -12.61 -17.45
N LEU A 406 -16.92 -12.16 -16.32
CA LEU A 406 -16.23 -10.86 -16.24
C LEU A 406 -15.09 -10.78 -17.26
N ARG A 407 -14.36 -11.89 -17.48
CA ARG A 407 -13.33 -11.94 -18.52
C ARG A 407 -13.90 -11.91 -19.93
N MET A 408 -14.98 -12.64 -20.20
CA MET A 408 -15.65 -12.64 -21.50
C MET A 408 -16.10 -11.24 -21.91
N PHE A 409 -16.57 -10.43 -20.96
CA PHE A 409 -16.97 -9.04 -21.18
C PHE A 409 -15.81 -8.04 -21.10
N GLY A 410 -14.56 -8.49 -21.01
CA GLY A 410 -13.37 -7.64 -20.94
C GLY A 410 -13.15 -6.93 -19.59
N VAL A 411 -14.08 -7.07 -18.63
CA VAL A 411 -13.95 -6.52 -17.26
C VAL A 411 -12.72 -7.09 -16.56
N GLY A 412 -12.42 -8.38 -16.74
CA GLY A 412 -11.22 -8.99 -16.14
C GLY A 412 -9.93 -8.26 -16.55
N VAL A 413 -9.79 -7.89 -17.82
CA VAL A 413 -8.63 -7.13 -18.31
C VAL A 413 -8.61 -5.72 -17.73
N LEU A 414 -9.79 -5.14 -17.47
CA LEU A 414 -9.91 -3.83 -16.83
C LEU A 414 -9.45 -3.88 -15.37
N VAL A 415 -9.82 -4.92 -14.61
CA VAL A 415 -9.35 -5.10 -13.23
C VAL A 415 -7.83 -5.33 -13.20
N ASP A 416 -7.30 -6.17 -14.08
CA ASP A 416 -5.85 -6.40 -14.17
C ASP A 416 -5.09 -5.07 -14.44
N LYS A 417 -5.59 -4.24 -15.36
CA LYS A 417 -5.03 -2.90 -15.64
C LYS A 417 -5.17 -1.93 -14.48
N PHE A 418 -6.31 -1.94 -13.79
CA PHE A 418 -6.52 -1.09 -12.62
C PHE A 418 -5.51 -1.43 -11.53
N LEU A 419 -5.33 -2.73 -11.21
CA LEU A 419 -4.32 -3.17 -10.25
C LEU A 419 -2.90 -2.75 -10.66
N GLU A 420 -2.54 -2.92 -11.94
CA GLU A 420 -1.25 -2.48 -12.47
C GLU A 420 -1.05 -0.97 -12.27
N GLN A 421 -2.06 -0.15 -12.59
CA GLN A 421 -2.03 1.31 -12.39
C GLN A 421 -1.95 1.69 -10.91
N THR A 422 -2.71 1.03 -10.05
CA THR A 422 -2.68 1.25 -8.59
C THR A 422 -1.28 0.99 -8.04
N ILE A 423 -0.62 -0.07 -8.49
CA ILE A 423 0.72 -0.40 -7.98
C ILE A 423 1.79 0.53 -8.54
N LEU A 424 1.69 0.92 -9.81
CA LEU A 424 2.56 1.96 -10.35
C LEU A 424 2.35 3.31 -9.64
N HIS A 425 1.14 3.59 -9.17
CA HIS A 425 0.88 4.74 -8.30
C HIS A 425 1.54 4.58 -6.94
N PHE A 426 1.44 3.42 -6.28
CA PHE A 426 2.18 3.14 -5.04
C PHE A 426 3.71 3.18 -5.22
N LEU A 427 4.21 3.01 -6.45
CA LEU A 427 5.62 3.15 -6.79
C LEU A 427 5.97 4.53 -7.36
N SER A 428 5.09 5.53 -7.18
CA SER A 428 5.38 6.91 -7.56
C SER A 428 6.49 7.51 -6.70
N GLU A 429 7.08 8.60 -7.18
CA GLU A 429 8.16 9.33 -6.51
C GLU A 429 7.80 9.70 -5.06
N ASP A 430 6.59 10.24 -4.83
CA ASP A 430 6.11 10.65 -3.51
C ASP A 430 6.07 9.47 -2.52
N HIS A 431 5.58 8.31 -2.97
CA HIS A 431 5.50 7.12 -2.13
C HIS A 431 6.88 6.47 -1.90
N LEU A 432 7.77 6.52 -2.89
CA LEU A 432 9.15 6.06 -2.72
C LEU A 432 9.90 6.88 -1.66
N VAL A 433 9.71 8.20 -1.63
CA VAL A 433 10.25 9.06 -0.56
C VAL A 433 9.68 8.64 0.79
N PHE A 434 8.37 8.41 0.89
CA PHE A 434 7.74 7.90 2.11
C PHE A 434 8.33 6.55 2.55
N TYR A 435 8.53 5.59 1.63
CA TYR A 435 9.12 4.29 1.96
C TYR A 435 10.59 4.40 2.38
N LEU A 436 11.36 5.28 1.74
CA LEU A 436 12.75 5.55 2.14
C LEU A 436 12.81 6.17 3.53
N GLN A 437 11.90 7.10 3.86
CA GLN A 437 11.80 7.68 5.20
C GLN A 437 11.34 6.65 6.23
N LEU A 438 10.36 5.80 5.89
CA LEU A 438 9.89 4.70 6.72
C LEU A 438 11.06 3.75 7.05
N GLY A 439 11.79 3.28 6.04
CA GLY A 439 12.95 2.41 6.23
C GLY A 439 14.05 3.06 7.06
N ARG A 440 14.25 4.37 6.90
CA ARG A 440 15.25 5.14 7.66
C ARG A 440 14.84 5.23 9.11
N ASP A 441 13.58 5.52 9.38
CA ASP A 441 13.07 5.64 10.75
C ASP A 441 13.02 4.28 11.46
N LEU A 442 12.86 3.18 10.70
CA LEU A 442 12.98 1.82 11.22
C LEU A 442 14.43 1.51 11.61
N LEU A 443 15.38 1.66 10.66
CA LEU A 443 16.78 1.30 10.85
C LEU A 443 17.58 2.31 11.71
N TRP A 444 17.17 3.58 11.72
CA TRP A 444 17.77 4.68 12.47
C TRP A 444 16.71 5.46 13.23
N SER A 445 16.07 4.81 14.21
CA SER A 445 15.14 5.49 15.11
C SER A 445 15.82 6.70 15.77
N ASN A 446 15.24 7.89 15.62
CA ASN A 446 15.82 9.16 16.09
C ASN A 446 17.27 9.44 15.62
N GLY A 447 17.65 8.85 14.47
CA GLY A 447 19.00 9.00 13.93
C GLY A 447 20.06 8.17 14.66
N ILE A 448 19.69 7.19 15.48
CA ILE A 448 20.59 6.22 16.10
C ILE A 448 20.34 4.87 15.42
N PHE A 449 21.39 4.25 14.88
CA PHE A 449 21.27 2.93 14.25
C PHE A 449 20.73 1.92 15.25
N ILE A 450 19.91 0.95 14.82
CA ILE A 450 19.45 -0.17 15.66
C ILE A 450 20.68 -0.91 16.20
N GLN A 451 21.15 -0.48 17.37
CA GLN A 451 22.05 -1.21 18.24
C GLN A 451 21.37 -1.24 19.58
N ARG A 452 20.84 -2.42 19.94
CA ARG A 452 20.30 -2.69 21.28
C ARG A 452 19.50 -1.51 21.83
N ALA A 453 18.46 -1.09 21.11
CA ALA A 453 17.37 -0.39 21.78
C ALA A 453 16.94 -1.29 22.95
N GLU A 454 16.56 -0.70 24.08
CA GLU A 454 15.99 -1.48 25.18
C GLU A 454 14.89 -2.36 24.60
N PRO A 455 14.87 -3.67 24.92
CA PRO A 455 13.85 -4.56 24.39
C PRO A 455 12.50 -3.94 24.67
N THR A 456 11.68 -3.81 23.61
CA THR A 456 10.34 -3.25 23.69
C THR A 456 9.60 -3.91 24.84
N THR A 457 8.92 -3.12 25.67
CA THR A 457 8.26 -3.74 26.82
C THR A 457 7.12 -4.64 26.33
N PRO A 458 6.82 -5.77 26.99
CA PRO A 458 5.71 -6.64 26.57
C PRO A 458 4.37 -5.91 26.49
N LEU A 459 4.20 -4.85 27.29
CA LEU A 459 3.02 -3.99 27.25
C LEU A 459 2.97 -3.13 25.98
N GLU A 460 4.09 -2.53 25.58
CA GLU A 460 4.17 -1.74 24.35
C GLU A 460 3.99 -2.61 23.11
N GLU A 461 4.54 -3.83 23.10
CA GLU A 461 4.33 -4.81 22.03
C GLU A 461 2.85 -5.14 21.87
N GLU A 462 2.19 -5.44 22.98
CA GLU A 462 0.76 -5.74 23.01
C GLU A 462 -0.09 -4.54 22.56
N GLN A 463 0.25 -3.33 23.01
CA GLN A 463 -0.43 -2.10 22.60
C GLN A 463 -0.30 -1.85 21.08
N MET A 464 0.91 -2.03 20.54
CA MET A 464 1.17 -1.88 19.12
C MET A 464 0.40 -2.91 18.28
N ARG A 465 0.35 -4.16 18.75
CA ARG A 465 -0.43 -5.24 18.14
C ARG A 465 -1.92 -4.90 18.09
N ILE A 466 -2.51 -4.56 19.25
CA ILE A 466 -3.93 -4.19 19.35
C ILE A 466 -4.23 -2.99 18.43
N ARG A 467 -3.36 -1.99 18.41
CA ARG A 467 -3.54 -0.82 17.53
C ARG A 467 -3.54 -1.21 16.06
N ALA A 468 -2.61 -2.06 15.62
CA ALA A 468 -2.55 -2.56 14.25
C ALA A 468 -3.80 -3.37 13.87
N GLU A 469 -4.28 -4.24 14.76
CA GLU A 469 -5.51 -5.03 14.56
C GLU A 469 -6.75 -4.14 14.38
N ARG A 470 -6.89 -3.09 15.21
CA ARG A 470 -8.00 -2.13 15.12
C ARG A 470 -7.94 -1.29 13.85
N LEU A 471 -6.75 -0.82 13.45
CA LEU A 471 -6.56 -0.08 12.21
C LEU A 471 -6.90 -0.93 10.99
N LEU A 472 -6.47 -2.19 10.95
CA LEU A 472 -6.85 -3.13 9.88
C LEU A 472 -8.36 -3.33 9.81
N LEU A 473 -9.00 -3.55 10.96
CA LEU A 473 -10.45 -3.73 11.05
C LEU A 473 -11.19 -2.53 10.46
N VAL A 474 -10.78 -1.32 10.84
CA VAL A 474 -11.44 -0.07 10.44
C VAL A 474 -11.18 0.27 8.98
N SER A 475 -10.03 -0.14 8.43
CA SER A 475 -9.72 0.03 7.01
C SER A 475 -10.66 -0.76 6.09
N LEU A 476 -11.32 -1.81 6.60
CA LEU A 476 -12.27 -2.62 5.82
C LEU A 476 -13.63 -1.92 5.70
N PRO A 477 -14.14 -1.70 4.46
CA PRO A 477 -15.47 -1.13 4.25
C PRO A 477 -16.57 -1.95 4.95
N ALA A 478 -17.63 -1.29 5.43
CA ALA A 478 -18.71 -1.96 6.17
C ALA A 478 -19.36 -3.11 5.39
N SER A 479 -19.54 -2.95 4.07
CA SER A 479 -20.06 -4.01 3.19
C SER A 479 -19.16 -5.24 3.16
N VAL A 480 -17.83 -5.04 3.20
CA VAL A 480 -16.84 -6.12 3.22
C VAL A 480 -16.86 -6.80 4.59
N ARG A 481 -16.95 -6.05 5.69
CA ARG A 481 -17.04 -6.62 7.05
C ARG A 481 -18.27 -7.52 7.21
N MET A 482 -19.44 -7.06 6.75
CA MET A 482 -20.67 -7.86 6.80
C MET A 482 -20.54 -9.12 5.94
N THR A 483 -19.93 -9.02 4.76
CA THR A 483 -19.78 -10.16 3.86
C THR A 483 -18.77 -11.17 4.38
N LEU A 484 -17.63 -10.73 4.91
CA LEU A 484 -16.53 -11.60 5.35
C LEU A 484 -16.74 -12.22 6.73
N PHE A 485 -17.44 -11.54 7.64
CA PHE A 485 -17.49 -11.98 9.05
C PHE A 485 -18.90 -12.19 9.58
N ASP A 486 -19.94 -11.86 8.80
CA ASP A 486 -21.37 -12.02 9.18
C ASP A 486 -21.70 -11.43 10.56
N THR A 487 -20.97 -10.38 10.94
CA THR A 487 -20.99 -9.83 12.29
C THR A 487 -20.62 -8.35 12.27
N ASN A 488 -21.41 -7.54 13.00
CA ASN A 488 -21.13 -6.11 13.22
C ASN A 488 -20.48 -5.84 14.58
N ASP A 489 -20.28 -6.88 15.39
CA ASP A 489 -19.59 -6.81 16.69
C ASP A 489 -18.09 -6.60 16.47
N LEU A 490 -17.62 -5.41 16.87
CA LEU A 490 -16.24 -4.98 16.70
C LEU A 490 -15.25 -5.88 17.46
N LYS A 491 -15.66 -6.47 18.58
CA LYS A 491 -14.77 -7.35 19.36
C LYS A 491 -14.52 -8.67 18.67
N LYS A 492 -15.59 -9.27 18.14
CA LYS A 492 -15.45 -10.48 17.32
C LYS A 492 -14.61 -10.20 16.08
N LEU A 493 -14.78 -9.05 15.45
CA LEU A 493 -13.97 -8.64 14.31
C LEU A 493 -12.49 -8.41 14.68
N GLU A 494 -12.19 -7.85 15.86
CA GLU A 494 -10.82 -7.71 16.39
C GLU A 494 -10.16 -9.08 16.53
N ASN A 495 -10.85 -10.08 17.10
CA ASN A 495 -10.34 -11.45 17.17
C ASN A 495 -10.08 -12.07 15.79
N HIS A 496 -10.89 -11.75 14.77
CA HIS A 496 -10.58 -12.21 13.41
C HIS A 496 -9.33 -11.53 12.84
N MET A 497 -9.09 -10.25 13.14
CA MET A 497 -7.85 -9.57 12.72
C MET A 497 -6.64 -10.16 13.42
N HIS A 498 -6.79 -10.57 14.68
CA HIS A 498 -5.77 -11.33 15.39
C HIS A 498 -5.42 -12.64 14.66
N GLU A 499 -6.42 -13.44 14.26
CA GLU A 499 -6.20 -14.68 13.50
C GLU A 499 -5.54 -14.43 12.12
N VAL A 500 -5.86 -13.30 11.47
CA VAL A 500 -5.22 -12.89 10.20
C VAL A 500 -3.75 -12.58 10.40
N LEU A 501 -3.39 -11.88 11.49
CA LEU A 501 -2.01 -11.51 11.79
C LEU A 501 -1.22 -12.59 12.52
N GLU A 502 -1.87 -13.67 12.98
CA GLU A 502 -1.25 -14.74 13.75
C GLU A 502 0.00 -15.35 13.09
N PRO A 503 0.02 -15.67 11.77
CA PRO A 503 1.20 -16.21 11.11
C PRO A 503 2.43 -15.28 11.18
N LEU A 504 2.20 -13.97 11.42
CA LEU A 504 3.25 -12.95 11.48
C LEU A 504 3.71 -12.64 12.92
N GLN A 505 3.20 -13.33 13.93
CA GLN A 505 3.55 -13.07 15.34
C GLN A 505 4.85 -13.74 15.78
N ASN A 506 5.38 -14.68 14.99
CA ASN A 506 6.60 -15.41 15.36
C ASN A 506 7.79 -14.93 14.52
N LYS A 507 8.78 -14.34 15.19
CA LYS A 507 9.97 -13.78 14.54
C LYS A 507 10.76 -14.80 13.72
N TYR A 508 10.93 -16.03 14.21
CA TYR A 508 11.67 -17.06 13.49
C TYR A 508 10.94 -17.48 12.21
N ILE A 509 9.61 -17.63 12.28
CA ILE A 509 8.76 -17.91 11.11
C ILE A 509 8.84 -16.75 10.12
N ASN A 510 8.77 -15.50 10.60
CA ASN A 510 8.92 -14.32 9.75
C ASN A 510 10.29 -14.27 9.05
N LYS A 511 11.38 -14.73 9.70
CA LYS A 511 12.68 -14.82 9.05
C LYS A 511 12.65 -15.71 7.81
N HIS A 512 11.90 -16.81 7.82
CA HIS A 512 11.73 -17.65 6.62
C HIS A 512 11.07 -16.86 5.48
N LEU A 513 10.00 -16.12 5.78
CA LEU A 513 9.35 -15.26 4.80
C LEU A 513 10.32 -14.18 4.28
N MET A 514 11.09 -13.55 5.16
CA MET A 514 12.03 -12.50 4.80
C MET A 514 13.18 -13.00 3.92
N TYR A 515 13.77 -14.16 4.21
CA TYR A 515 14.81 -14.73 3.36
C TYR A 515 14.27 -15.14 1.98
N LEU A 516 13.07 -15.70 1.91
CA LEU A 516 12.43 -16.01 0.63
C LEU A 516 12.06 -14.73 -0.15
N LEU A 517 11.72 -13.64 0.53
CA LEU A 517 11.53 -12.32 -0.11
C LEU A 517 12.86 -11.75 -0.62
N VAL A 518 13.95 -11.90 0.13
CA VAL A 518 15.30 -11.49 -0.29
C VAL A 518 15.72 -12.28 -1.53
N ASP A 519 15.56 -13.61 -1.53
CA ASP A 519 15.79 -14.47 -2.70
C ASP A 519 14.96 -14.01 -3.90
N LEU A 520 13.67 -13.76 -3.68
CA LEU A 520 12.75 -13.34 -4.71
C LEU A 520 13.19 -11.99 -5.32
N VAL A 521 13.49 -10.99 -4.50
CA VAL A 521 13.95 -9.67 -4.97
C VAL A 521 15.29 -9.79 -5.68
N ALA A 522 16.25 -10.52 -5.11
CA ALA A 522 17.57 -10.73 -5.72
C ALA A 522 17.44 -11.40 -7.10
N SER A 523 16.57 -12.41 -7.23
CA SER A 523 16.33 -13.11 -8.49
C SER A 523 15.72 -12.23 -9.59
N ARG A 524 14.95 -11.19 -9.21
CA ARG A 524 14.39 -10.22 -10.17
C ARG A 524 15.36 -9.09 -10.50
N LEU A 525 16.15 -8.67 -9.53
CA LEU A 525 17.11 -7.59 -9.67
C LEU A 525 18.35 -8.03 -10.47
N ILE A 526 18.75 -9.28 -10.28
CA ILE A 526 19.91 -9.90 -10.92
C ILE A 526 19.48 -11.28 -11.44
N PRO A 527 18.70 -11.34 -12.53
CA PRO A 527 18.28 -12.61 -13.14
C PRO A 527 19.46 -13.49 -13.56
N GLU A 528 20.64 -12.90 -13.79
CA GLU A 528 21.89 -13.59 -14.11
C GLU A 528 22.34 -14.54 -13.00
N LEU A 529 21.85 -14.38 -11.75
CA LEU A 529 22.09 -15.34 -10.67
C LEU A 529 21.43 -16.70 -10.91
N LEU A 530 20.33 -16.71 -11.67
CA LEU A 530 19.58 -17.93 -11.99
C LEU A 530 20.10 -18.62 -13.25
N GLU A 531 20.84 -17.90 -14.09
CA GLU A 531 21.47 -18.47 -15.27
C GLU A 531 22.65 -19.35 -14.83
N LYS A 532 22.43 -20.67 -14.80
CA LYS A 532 23.52 -21.64 -14.66
C LYS A 532 24.63 -21.28 -15.65
N ASN A 533 25.79 -20.87 -15.14
CA ASN A 533 27.04 -20.75 -15.88
C ASN A 533 27.23 -21.99 -16.79
N HIS A 534 26.85 -21.90 -18.06
CA HIS A 534 27.24 -22.86 -19.09
C HIS A 534 28.65 -22.58 -19.63
N THR A 535 29.40 -21.70 -18.95
CA THR A 535 30.75 -21.30 -19.33
C THR A 535 31.71 -21.46 -18.17
N SER A 536 31.93 -22.72 -17.76
CA SER A 536 33.16 -23.13 -17.08
C SER A 536 33.65 -24.44 -17.67
N ASN A 537 33.95 -24.41 -18.97
CA ASN A 537 35.05 -25.20 -19.52
C ASN A 537 36.28 -24.29 -19.51
N LEU A 538 37.10 -24.40 -18.46
CA LEU A 538 38.55 -24.20 -18.47
C LEU A 538 39.14 -24.89 -17.24
#